data_AF-G1VEL1-F1
#
_entry.id   AF-G1VEL1-F1
#
_cell.length_a   1.000
_cell.length_b   1.000
_cell.length_c   1.000
_cell.angle_alpha   90.00
_cell.angle_beta   90.00
_cell.angle_gamma   90.00
#
_symmetry.space_group_name_H-M   'P 1'
#
loop_
_entity.id
_entity.type
_entity.pdbx_description
1 polymer ?
#
loop_
_entity_poly.entity_id
_entity_poly.type
_entity_poly.pdbx_seq_one_letter_code
_entity_poly.pdbx_strand_id
1 'polypeptide(L)'
;MVRQIIISLATLMIISSCKAQNTDNNNIKKNKNMERTTERFDTSTYYMERQGHEYQFEHYLRGKVRQFGGDNGSNYIEYARKDNSLFGTCKEYYNKTGTLKLVGKYYYNRFNAGIWKEYDENGYLIDEYDQDAPYKNYPWEKVEKFVKEELKLDLFDKNVSIRRICK
;
A
#
# COMPACT_ATOMS: atom_id res chain seq x y z
N MET A 1 76.17 -17.60 36.74
CA MET A 1 75.13 -16.65 37.19
C MET A 1 73.89 -16.84 36.34
N VAL A 2 72.75 -16.89 37.01
CA VAL A 2 71.41 -17.27 36.51
C VAL A 2 70.70 -16.08 35.88
N ARG A 3 69.88 -16.34 34.84
CA ARG A 3 68.49 -15.83 34.65
C ARG A 3 67.94 -16.28 33.28
N GLN A 4 67.02 -17.25 33.27
CA GLN A 4 65.57 -17.13 33.00
C GLN A 4 65.25 -16.63 31.57
N ILE A 5 64.36 -17.26 30.79
CA ILE A 5 62.91 -16.99 30.81
C ILE A 5 62.15 -17.93 29.82
N ILE A 6 61.08 -18.58 30.33
CA ILE A 6 59.73 -18.87 29.73
C ILE A 6 59.67 -19.79 28.47
N ILE A 7 59.24 -21.06 28.52
CA ILE A 7 57.91 -21.70 28.74
C ILE A 7 56.82 -21.38 27.68
N SER A 8 56.42 -22.45 26.98
CA SER A 8 55.11 -22.78 26.36
C SER A 8 54.53 -21.92 25.23
N LEU A 9 54.12 -22.58 24.13
CA LEU A 9 52.71 -22.81 23.75
C LEU A 9 52.61 -23.56 22.41
N ALA A 10 51.95 -24.73 22.39
CA ALA A 10 51.13 -25.19 21.27
C ALA A 10 50.41 -26.50 21.64
N THR A 11 49.39 -26.41 22.50
CA THR A 11 48.38 -27.46 22.61
C THR A 11 47.41 -27.32 21.43
N LEU A 12 47.57 -28.18 20.41
CA LEU A 12 46.52 -28.40 19.42
C LEU A 12 45.36 -29.14 20.10
N MET A 13 44.35 -28.41 20.55
CA MET A 13 43.06 -29.00 20.89
C MET A 13 42.22 -29.12 19.61
N ILE A 14 42.02 -30.39 19.24
CA ILE A 14 41.04 -30.86 18.27
C ILE A 14 39.65 -30.50 18.81
N ILE A 15 38.94 -29.60 18.13
CA ILE A 15 37.49 -29.43 18.33
C ILE A 15 36.75 -30.04 17.15
N SER A 16 36.23 -31.23 17.44
CA SER A 16 35.03 -31.87 16.90
C SER A 16 34.16 -31.05 15.95
N SER A 17 33.92 -31.65 14.78
CA SER A 17 32.64 -31.68 14.05
C SER A 17 31.66 -30.53 14.29
N CYS A 18 31.69 -29.55 13.39
CA CYS A 18 30.46 -28.90 12.91
C CYS A 18 30.32 -29.25 11.42
N LYS A 19 29.73 -30.41 11.14
CA LYS A 19 28.97 -30.62 9.90
C LYS A 19 27.51 -30.34 10.23
N ALA A 20 26.86 -29.65 9.30
CA ALA A 20 25.44 -29.31 9.24
C ALA A 20 25.00 -28.12 10.11
N GLN A 21 24.95 -26.94 9.47
CA GLN A 21 23.70 -26.19 9.37
C GLN A 21 23.66 -25.53 7.98
N ASN A 22 22.77 -26.10 7.18
CA ASN A 22 22.38 -25.76 5.81
C ASN A 22 22.74 -24.37 5.32
N THR A 23 23.58 -24.34 4.28
CA THR A 23 23.39 -23.44 3.15
C THR A 23 22.10 -23.84 2.44
N ASP A 24 20.97 -23.63 3.10
CA ASP A 24 19.67 -23.63 2.42
C ASP A 24 19.63 -22.31 1.66
N ASN A 25 20.28 -22.36 0.49
CA ASN A 25 19.96 -21.55 -0.65
C ASN A 25 18.55 -21.98 -1.11
N ASN A 26 17.58 -21.78 -0.22
CA ASN A 26 16.17 -21.81 -0.52
C ASN A 26 15.84 -20.50 -1.25
N ASN A 27 16.48 -20.30 -2.39
CA ASN A 27 15.79 -19.84 -3.59
C ASN A 27 14.83 -20.95 -4.06
N ILE A 28 14.05 -21.52 -3.13
CA ILE A 28 12.65 -21.76 -3.34
C ILE A 28 12.10 -20.37 -3.65
N LYS A 29 12.28 -19.93 -4.91
CA LYS A 29 11.25 -19.20 -5.62
C LYS A 29 10.03 -20.08 -5.48
N LYS A 30 9.36 -19.94 -4.33
CA LYS A 30 7.95 -20.20 -4.20
C LYS A 30 7.41 -19.41 -5.37
N ASN A 31 6.90 -20.12 -6.36
CA ASN A 31 5.88 -19.61 -7.25
C ASN A 31 4.70 -19.16 -6.36
N LYS A 32 4.90 -18.10 -5.55
CA LYS A 32 3.84 -17.17 -5.27
C LYS A 32 3.46 -16.73 -6.67
N ASN A 33 2.23 -17.00 -7.07
CA ASN A 33 1.62 -16.31 -8.20
C ASN A 33 1.95 -14.84 -8.00
N MET A 34 2.93 -14.34 -8.76
CA MET A 34 3.45 -12.99 -8.58
C MET A 34 2.42 -12.12 -9.22
N GLU A 35 1.43 -11.70 -8.42
CA GLU A 35 0.38 -10.81 -8.89
C GLU A 35 1.04 -9.66 -9.63
N ARG A 36 0.59 -9.44 -10.86
CA ARG A 36 1.13 -8.40 -11.72
C ARG A 36 -0.03 -7.60 -12.29
N THR A 37 0.01 -6.29 -12.10
CA THR A 37 -0.91 -5.38 -12.77
C THR A 37 -0.41 -5.04 -14.18
N THR A 38 -1.36 -4.95 -15.11
CA THR A 38 -1.14 -4.40 -16.45
C THR A 38 -1.74 -3.00 -16.58
N GLU A 39 -2.33 -2.48 -15.50
CA GLU A 39 -3.00 -1.19 -15.49
C GLU A 39 -1.99 -0.05 -15.69
N ARG A 40 -2.34 0.87 -16.59
CA ARG A 40 -1.54 2.05 -16.95
C ARG A 40 -2.42 3.29 -16.88
N PHE A 41 -1.84 4.40 -16.46
CA PHE A 41 -2.46 5.71 -16.56
C PHE A 41 -2.51 6.16 -18.02
N ASP A 42 -3.69 6.56 -18.49
CA ASP A 42 -3.86 7.10 -19.84
C ASP A 42 -3.44 8.57 -19.88
N THR A 43 -2.12 8.79 -20.02
CA THR A 43 -1.52 10.12 -20.11
C THR A 43 -2.03 10.89 -21.32
N SER A 44 -2.30 10.21 -22.45
CA SER A 44 -2.75 10.86 -23.68
C SER A 44 -4.09 11.54 -23.47
N THR A 45 -5.09 10.80 -22.99
CA THR A 45 -6.42 11.35 -22.69
C THR A 45 -6.34 12.39 -21.58
N TYR A 46 -5.56 12.11 -20.52
CA TYR A 46 -5.39 13.06 -19.41
C TYR A 46 -4.89 14.43 -19.86
N TYR A 47 -3.81 14.50 -20.64
CA TYR A 47 -3.25 15.79 -21.08
C TYR A 47 -4.11 16.48 -22.15
N MET A 48 -4.88 15.72 -22.94
CA MET A 48 -5.80 16.27 -23.95
C MET A 48 -7.05 16.90 -23.30
N GLU A 49 -7.59 16.26 -22.26
CA GLU A 49 -8.89 16.62 -21.68
C GLU A 49 -8.78 17.43 -20.37
N ARG A 50 -7.61 17.43 -19.71
CA ARG A 50 -7.45 18.14 -18.43
C ARG A 50 -7.74 19.63 -18.56
N GLN A 51 -8.42 20.17 -17.56
CA GLN A 51 -8.66 21.59 -17.39
C GLN A 51 -7.77 22.08 -16.24
N GLY A 52 -6.70 22.81 -16.57
CA GLY A 52 -5.67 23.18 -15.60
C GLY A 52 -4.87 21.95 -15.15
N HIS A 53 -4.91 21.64 -13.85
CA HIS A 53 -4.13 20.56 -13.22
C HIS A 53 -4.93 19.27 -13.02
N GLU A 54 -6.15 19.18 -13.55
CA GLU A 54 -7.06 18.07 -13.27
C GLU A 54 -7.89 17.67 -14.50
N TYR A 55 -8.22 16.38 -14.57
CA TYR A 55 -9.20 15.85 -15.51
C TYR A 55 -10.32 15.15 -14.72
N GLN A 56 -11.56 15.51 -14.99
CA GLN A 56 -12.73 14.96 -14.30
C GLN A 56 -13.75 14.44 -15.31
N PHE A 57 -14.26 13.23 -15.08
CA PHE A 57 -15.24 12.57 -15.95
C PHE A 57 -16.10 11.56 -15.18
N GLU A 58 -17.22 11.14 -15.75
CA GLU A 58 -18.09 10.10 -15.19
C GLU A 58 -17.78 8.74 -15.86
N HIS A 59 -17.50 7.71 -15.05
CA HIS A 59 -17.24 6.36 -15.53
C HIS A 59 -18.33 5.40 -15.07
N TYR A 60 -18.98 4.70 -16.01
CA TYR A 60 -20.16 3.87 -15.72
C TYR A 60 -20.01 2.88 -14.55
N LEU A 61 -18.85 2.23 -14.38
CA LEU A 61 -18.62 1.32 -13.25
C LEU A 61 -18.15 2.00 -11.97
N ARG A 62 -17.48 3.15 -12.07
CA ARG A 62 -16.68 3.72 -10.97
C ARG A 62 -17.28 5.00 -10.41
N GLY A 63 -18.22 5.62 -11.11
CA GLY A 63 -18.80 6.90 -10.78
C GLY A 63 -17.95 8.07 -11.26
N LYS A 64 -17.99 9.17 -10.52
CA LYS A 64 -17.14 10.34 -10.72
C LYS A 64 -15.68 9.97 -10.54
N VAL A 65 -14.88 10.29 -11.56
CA VAL A 65 -13.44 10.10 -11.58
C VAL A 65 -12.77 11.48 -11.63
N ARG A 66 -11.76 11.67 -10.77
CA ARG A 66 -10.87 12.83 -10.78
C ARG A 66 -9.43 12.36 -10.86
N GLN A 67 -8.74 12.79 -11.90
CA GLN A 67 -7.33 12.52 -12.15
C GLN A 67 -6.52 13.82 -12.04
N PHE A 68 -5.32 13.76 -11.47
CA PHE A 68 -4.42 14.90 -11.32
C PHE A 68 -2.97 14.45 -11.13
N GLY A 69 -2.03 15.39 -11.10
CA GLY A 69 -0.59 15.11 -10.99
C GLY A 69 0.11 15.07 -12.34
N GLY A 70 1.33 14.53 -12.38
CA GLY A 70 2.17 14.55 -13.57
C GLY A 70 3.07 15.78 -13.68
N ASP A 71 2.61 16.91 -13.16
CA ASP A 71 3.35 18.17 -13.19
C ASP A 71 4.63 18.07 -12.34
N ASN A 72 5.73 18.62 -12.84
CA ASN A 72 7.06 18.60 -12.22
C ASN A 72 7.55 17.18 -11.82
N GLY A 73 7.12 16.15 -12.56
CA GLY A 73 7.53 14.76 -12.31
C GLY A 73 6.79 14.08 -11.14
N SER A 74 5.75 14.71 -10.59
CA SER A 74 4.87 14.06 -9.62
C SER A 74 4.13 12.87 -10.23
N ASN A 75 3.84 11.86 -9.41
CA ASN A 75 3.00 10.74 -9.82
C ASN A 75 1.58 11.18 -10.17
N TYR A 76 0.88 10.37 -10.97
CA TYR A 76 -0.52 10.60 -11.27
C TYR A 76 -1.39 9.98 -10.17
N ILE A 77 -2.47 10.66 -9.81
CA ILE A 77 -3.43 10.19 -8.80
C ILE A 77 -4.82 10.17 -9.43
N GLU A 78 -5.55 9.09 -9.18
CA GLU A 78 -6.95 8.93 -9.56
C GLU A 78 -7.80 8.65 -8.32
N TYR A 79 -8.84 9.44 -8.12
CA TYR A 79 -9.94 9.11 -7.23
C TYR A 79 -11.17 8.77 -8.05
N ALA A 80 -11.82 7.65 -7.73
CA ALA A 80 -13.09 7.28 -8.34
C ALA A 80 -14.12 6.91 -7.27
N ARG A 81 -15.35 7.43 -7.39
CA ARG A 81 -16.43 7.17 -6.43
C ARG A 81 -17.80 7.32 -7.08
N LYS A 82 -18.69 6.34 -6.86
CA LYS A 82 -20.11 6.45 -7.20
C LYS A 82 -20.82 7.49 -6.35
N ASP A 83 -21.80 8.15 -6.94
CA ASP A 83 -22.70 9.02 -6.19
C ASP A 83 -23.38 8.23 -5.05
N ASN A 84 -23.53 8.89 -3.90
CA ASN A 84 -24.05 8.29 -2.67
C ASN A 84 -23.29 7.03 -2.18
N SER A 85 -22.03 6.84 -2.59
CA SER A 85 -21.14 5.83 -2.00
C SER A 85 -20.25 6.45 -0.93
N LEU A 86 -20.19 5.83 0.25
CA LEU A 86 -19.29 6.24 1.33
C LEU A 86 -17.83 5.98 1.01
N PHE A 87 -17.56 5.02 0.13
CA PHE A 87 -16.23 4.59 -0.25
C PHE A 87 -15.98 4.77 -1.74
N GLY A 88 -14.74 5.12 -2.08
CA GLY A 88 -14.22 5.12 -3.43
C GLY A 88 -12.90 4.37 -3.52
N THR A 89 -12.31 4.41 -4.70
CA THR A 89 -10.98 3.87 -4.98
C THR A 89 -9.98 5.00 -5.17
N CYS A 90 -8.84 4.89 -4.53
CA CYS A 90 -7.67 5.72 -4.76
C CYS A 90 -6.65 4.90 -5.54
N LYS A 91 -6.07 5.49 -6.59
CA LYS A 91 -4.96 4.92 -7.33
C LYS A 91 -3.85 5.94 -7.50
N GLU A 92 -2.61 5.49 -7.40
CA GLU A 92 -1.41 6.26 -7.74
C GLU A 92 -0.68 5.53 -8.86
N TYR A 93 -0.10 6.27 -9.81
CA TYR A 93 0.64 5.72 -10.94
C TYR A 93 1.99 6.41 -11.06
N TYR A 94 3.03 5.63 -11.36
CA TYR A 94 4.37 6.15 -11.59
C TYR A 94 4.38 7.16 -12.72
N ASN A 95 4.96 8.35 -12.51
CA ASN A 95 5.05 9.40 -13.53
C ASN A 95 5.73 8.90 -14.81
N LYS A 96 6.86 8.20 -14.65
CA LYS A 96 7.75 7.79 -15.73
C LYS A 96 7.16 6.72 -16.63
N THR A 97 6.46 5.74 -16.05
CA THR A 97 5.99 4.55 -16.77
C THR A 97 4.48 4.52 -16.94
N GLY A 98 3.74 5.32 -16.16
CA GLY A 98 2.30 5.23 -16.04
C GLY A 98 1.81 3.95 -15.36
N THR A 99 2.69 3.03 -14.92
CA THR A 99 2.29 1.79 -14.25
C THR A 99 1.55 2.11 -12.95
N LEU A 100 0.47 1.39 -12.67
CA LEU A 100 -0.18 1.44 -11.36
C LEU A 100 0.83 1.15 -10.25
N LYS A 101 1.00 2.09 -9.35
CA LYS A 101 1.89 2.03 -8.19
C LYS A 101 1.15 1.58 -6.95
N LEU A 102 -0.02 2.17 -6.70
CA LEU A 102 -0.76 1.98 -5.45
C LEU A 102 -2.25 1.94 -5.75
N VAL A 103 -2.98 1.03 -5.11
CA VAL A 103 -4.45 0.99 -5.18
C VAL A 103 -5.05 0.60 -3.85
N GLY A 104 -6.11 1.27 -3.46
CA GLY A 104 -6.88 0.92 -2.27
C GLY A 104 -8.19 1.66 -2.14
N LYS A 105 -8.93 1.31 -1.10
CA LYS A 105 -10.23 1.92 -0.78
C LYS A 105 -10.03 3.13 0.12
N TYR A 106 -10.75 4.20 -0.15
CA TYR A 106 -10.78 5.39 0.71
C TYR A 106 -12.23 5.71 1.10
N TYR A 107 -12.42 6.19 2.32
CA TYR A 107 -13.68 6.77 2.77
C TYR A 107 -13.78 8.22 2.28
N TYR A 108 -14.96 8.68 1.86
CA TYR A 108 -15.13 9.98 1.20
C TYR A 108 -14.65 11.17 2.07
N ASN A 109 -14.63 11.02 3.40
CA ASN A 109 -14.00 11.96 4.35
C ASN A 109 -12.52 11.66 4.68
N ARG A 110 -11.79 11.05 3.73
CA ARG A 110 -10.32 11.01 3.59
C ARG A 110 -9.51 10.08 4.51
N PHE A 111 -10.06 8.97 4.99
CA PHE A 111 -9.22 7.89 5.57
C PHE A 111 -9.09 6.70 4.62
N ASN A 112 -7.93 6.03 4.68
CA ASN A 112 -7.67 4.79 3.95
C ASN A 112 -8.34 3.61 4.67
N ALA A 113 -8.93 2.70 3.89
CA ALA A 113 -9.69 1.57 4.39
C ALA A 113 -9.42 0.30 3.58
N GLY A 114 -9.71 -0.85 4.18
CA GLY A 114 -9.52 -2.16 3.57
C GLY A 114 -8.09 -2.45 3.11
N ILE A 115 -7.98 -3.39 2.18
CA ILE A 115 -6.70 -3.81 1.61
C ILE A 115 -6.17 -2.76 0.64
N TRP A 116 -4.90 -2.42 0.81
CA TRP A 116 -4.11 -1.61 -0.11
C TRP A 116 -2.99 -2.46 -0.69
N LYS A 117 -2.74 -2.27 -1.98
CA LYS A 117 -1.71 -3.00 -2.74
C LYS A 117 -0.74 -2.03 -3.37
N GLU A 118 0.54 -2.33 -3.22
CA GLU A 118 1.64 -1.57 -3.83
C GLU A 118 2.37 -2.43 -4.87
N TYR A 119 2.68 -1.83 -6.01
CA TYR A 119 3.32 -2.47 -7.14
C TYR A 119 4.59 -1.71 -7.54
N ASP A 120 5.59 -2.44 -8.04
CA ASP A 120 6.78 -1.84 -8.64
C ASP A 120 6.51 -1.23 -10.04
N GLU A 121 7.50 -0.55 -10.62
CA GLU A 121 7.37 0.05 -11.96
C GLU A 121 7.10 -0.98 -13.08
N ASN A 122 7.45 -2.26 -12.87
CA ASN A 122 7.19 -3.36 -13.80
C ASN A 122 5.78 -3.96 -13.62
N GLY A 123 5.06 -3.51 -12.59
CA GLY A 123 3.71 -3.90 -12.24
C GLY A 123 3.62 -5.09 -11.29
N TYR A 124 4.73 -5.57 -10.71
CA TYR A 124 4.70 -6.69 -9.78
C TYR A 124 4.30 -6.22 -8.38
N LEU A 125 3.42 -6.98 -7.72
CA LEU A 125 3.00 -6.71 -6.35
C LEU A 125 4.20 -6.83 -5.40
N ILE A 126 4.49 -5.76 -4.68
CA ILE A 126 5.59 -5.69 -3.71
C ILE A 126 5.09 -5.63 -2.27
N ASP A 127 3.89 -5.11 -2.02
CA ASP A 127 3.29 -5.09 -0.68
C ASP A 127 1.76 -5.16 -0.72
N GLU A 128 1.18 -5.72 0.34
CA GLU A 128 -0.25 -5.78 0.57
C GLU A 128 -0.52 -5.61 2.08
N TYR A 129 -1.27 -4.58 2.45
CA TYR A 129 -1.57 -4.27 3.84
C TYR A 129 -3.03 -3.90 4.06
N ASP A 130 -3.55 -4.32 5.22
CA ASP A 130 -4.92 -4.05 5.63
C ASP A 130 -5.00 -2.80 6.51
N GLN A 131 -5.57 -1.72 5.98
CA GLN A 131 -5.80 -0.47 6.69
C GLN A 131 -6.86 -0.58 7.80
N ASP A 132 -7.66 -1.65 7.80
CA ASP A 132 -8.64 -1.93 8.85
C ASP A 132 -8.01 -2.74 10.00
N ALA A 133 -6.80 -3.30 9.83
CA ALA A 133 -6.16 -4.17 10.83
C ALA A 133 -5.97 -3.55 12.22
N PRO A 134 -5.68 -2.24 12.38
CA PRO A 134 -5.61 -1.60 13.70
C PRO A 134 -6.99 -1.45 14.39
N TYR A 135 -8.08 -1.52 13.64
CA TYR A 135 -9.43 -1.14 14.09
C TYR A 135 -10.32 -2.35 14.43
N LYS A 136 -9.74 -3.50 14.80
CA LYS A 136 -10.48 -4.77 15.06
C LYS A 136 -11.62 -4.65 16.09
N ASN A 137 -11.46 -3.80 17.10
CA ASN A 137 -12.50 -3.61 18.14
C ASN A 137 -13.63 -2.67 17.70
N TYR A 138 -13.38 -1.89 16.65
CA TYR A 138 -14.29 -0.92 16.05
C TYR A 138 -14.23 -1.03 14.51
N PRO A 139 -14.62 -2.19 13.94
CA PRO A 139 -14.66 -2.35 12.50
C PRO A 139 -15.67 -1.37 11.90
N TRP A 140 -15.53 -1.09 10.61
CA TRP A 140 -16.35 -0.09 9.93
C TRP A 140 -17.85 -0.34 10.12
N GLU A 141 -18.29 -1.59 10.03
CA GLU A 141 -19.71 -1.98 10.13
C GLU A 141 -20.28 -1.64 11.52
N LYS A 142 -19.47 -1.77 12.57
CA LYS A 142 -19.86 -1.39 13.94
C LYS A 142 -19.99 0.12 14.07
N VAL A 143 -19.06 0.87 13.48
CA VAL A 143 -19.09 2.34 13.48
C VAL A 143 -20.28 2.86 12.68
N GLU A 144 -20.51 2.31 11.48
CA GLU A 144 -21.63 2.66 10.61
C GLU A 144 -22.97 2.43 11.32
N LYS A 145 -23.13 1.27 11.96
CA LYS A 145 -24.32 0.95 12.75
C LYS A 145 -24.55 1.95 13.87
N PHE A 146 -23.51 2.25 14.65
CA PHE A 146 -23.59 3.21 15.75
C PHE A 146 -24.04 4.59 15.27
N VAL A 147 -23.46 5.11 14.19
CA VAL A 147 -23.81 6.44 13.68
C VAL A 147 -25.24 6.48 13.12
N LYS A 148 -25.65 5.46 12.36
CA LYS A 148 -26.97 5.43 11.72
C LYS A 148 -28.10 5.11 12.69
N GLU A 149 -27.92 4.13 13.56
CA GLU A 149 -29.01 3.59 14.38
C GLU A 149 -29.08 4.26 15.75
N GLU A 150 -27.94 4.50 16.40
CA GLU A 150 -27.92 5.06 17.75
C GLU A 150 -27.91 6.60 17.71
N LEU A 151 -26.99 7.17 16.92
CA LEU A 151 -26.89 8.63 16.79
C LEU A 151 -27.90 9.23 15.81
N LYS A 152 -28.48 8.41 14.92
CA LYS A 152 -29.44 8.84 13.89
C LYS A 152 -28.90 9.97 13.00
N LEU A 153 -27.60 9.94 12.71
CA LEU A 153 -26.92 10.92 11.88
C LEU A 153 -26.78 10.41 10.44
N ASP A 154 -26.88 11.34 9.49
CA ASP A 154 -26.57 11.07 8.09
C ASP A 154 -25.05 11.08 7.87
N LEU A 155 -24.50 9.95 7.40
CA LEU A 155 -23.09 9.84 7.07
C LEU A 155 -22.67 10.70 5.88
N PHE A 156 -23.60 11.25 5.09
CA PHE A 156 -23.33 12.21 4.02
C PHE A 156 -23.49 13.68 4.44
N ASP A 157 -23.93 13.94 5.67
CA ASP A 157 -23.98 15.31 6.19
C ASP A 157 -22.56 15.88 6.29
N LYS A 158 -22.35 17.07 5.73
CA LYS A 158 -21.05 17.78 5.73
C LYS A 158 -20.47 18.04 7.13
N ASN A 159 -21.31 18.04 8.16
CA ASN A 159 -20.93 18.23 9.55
C ASN A 159 -20.62 16.91 10.27
N VAL A 160 -20.94 15.77 9.66
CA VAL A 160 -20.62 14.44 10.18
C VAL A 160 -19.29 13.99 9.61
N SER A 161 -18.26 14.01 10.46
CA SER A 161 -16.92 13.56 10.07
C SER A 161 -16.49 12.34 10.89
N ILE A 162 -15.97 11.33 10.20
CA ILE A 162 -15.36 10.16 10.81
C ILE A 162 -13.88 10.18 10.49
N ARG A 163 -13.06 10.06 11.52
CA ARG A 163 -11.59 10.01 11.39
C ARG A 163 -11.07 8.75 12.04
N ARG A 164 -10.03 8.20 11.43
CA ARG A 164 -9.22 7.12 11.96
C ARG A 164 -7.91 7.71 12.46
N ILE A 165 -7.63 7.57 13.74
CA ILE A 165 -6.40 8.05 14.37
C ILE A 165 -5.59 6.81 14.74
N CYS A 166 -4.46 6.60 14.08
CA CYS A 166 -3.47 5.63 14.55
C CYS A 166 -2.88 6.18 15.86
N LYS A 167 -2.93 5.37 16.93
CA LYS A 167 -2.21 5.64 18.18
C LYS A 167 -0.77 5.13 18.08
#